data_AF-A0A0A0K2P2-F1
#
_entry.id   AF-A0A0A0K2P2-F1
#
_cell.length_a   1.000
_cell.length_b   1.000
_cell.length_c   1.000
_cell.angle_alpha   90.00
_cell.angle_beta   90.00
_cell.angle_gamma   90.00
#
_symmetry.space_group_name_H-M   'P 1'
#
loop_
_entity.id
_entity.type
_entity.pdbx_description
1 polymer ?
#
loop_
_entity_poly.entity_id
_entity_poly.type
_entity_poly.pdbx_seq_one_letter_code
_entity_poly.pdbx_strand_id
1 'polypeptide(L)'
;MHGVLVTPPARMVVDLARYGTLQDAVTAADYCLRHGMCTREDLTEELAVVPRRARGRASAARVVAIADGMSMSPGESFSRVQMFRLLIPKPRLQVSFSDADGHIGDVDFWWERAVGEFDGRTKYRIPAGASPEEAGRVLWAEKKREDRLRRRTEVARWVWADLLRPDRLLAILADQGVRPERRSTWLDQGDLARPGRPGRPGRPVGVCVTSRGPGDPRLVTGPPTDGSARHWRGPLRAR
;
A
#
# COMPACT_ATOMS: atom_id res chain seq x y z
N MET A 1 -19.10 20.39 -17.14
CA MET A 1 -20.28 20.78 -16.34
C MET A 1 -20.80 22.10 -16.89
N HIS A 2 -22.13 22.27 -17.00
CA HIS A 2 -22.77 23.51 -17.49
C HIS A 2 -22.23 24.03 -18.84
N GLY A 3 -22.06 23.15 -19.84
CA GLY A 3 -21.60 23.54 -21.18
C GLY A 3 -20.08 23.79 -21.31
N VAL A 4 -19.30 23.63 -20.24
CA VAL A 4 -17.84 23.74 -20.26
C VAL A 4 -17.19 22.35 -20.25
N LEU A 5 -16.19 22.16 -21.12
CA LEU A 5 -15.31 20.99 -21.12
C LEU A 5 -14.52 20.97 -19.82
N VAL A 6 -14.77 19.96 -18.99
CA VAL A 6 -14.05 19.72 -17.74
C VAL A 6 -13.24 18.45 -17.87
N THR A 7 -12.07 18.41 -17.25
CA THR A 7 -11.26 17.19 -17.20
C THR A 7 -11.97 16.16 -16.30
N PRO A 8 -12.17 14.91 -16.75
CA PRO A 8 -12.74 13.86 -15.91
C PRO A 8 -11.94 13.67 -14.61
N PRO A 9 -12.57 13.37 -13.46
CA PRO A 9 -11.87 13.24 -12.18
C PRO A 9 -10.72 12.23 -12.21
N ALA A 10 -10.92 11.05 -12.82
CA ALA A 10 -9.86 10.03 -12.95
C ALA A 10 -8.66 10.54 -13.75
N ARG A 11 -8.91 11.25 -14.87
CA ARG A 11 -7.85 11.88 -15.68
C ARG A 11 -7.08 12.94 -14.88
N MET A 12 -7.80 13.79 -14.15
CA MET A 12 -7.20 14.80 -13.28
C MET A 12 -6.29 14.15 -12.23
N VAL A 13 -6.76 13.09 -11.56
CA VAL A 13 -5.95 12.35 -10.58
C VAL A 13 -4.70 11.77 -11.22
N VAL A 14 -4.80 11.13 -12.39
CA VAL A 14 -3.65 10.56 -13.09
C VAL A 14 -2.65 11.65 -13.50
N ASP A 15 -3.11 12.79 -14.01
CA ASP A 15 -2.22 13.90 -14.37
C ASP A 15 -1.57 14.55 -13.14
N LEU A 16 -2.33 14.74 -12.05
CA LEU A 16 -1.78 15.18 -10.76
C LEU A 16 -0.72 14.20 -10.24
N ALA A 17 -0.96 12.89 -10.38
CA ALA A 17 -0.02 11.86 -9.96
C ALA A 17 1.27 11.80 -10.79
N ARG A 18 1.23 12.29 -12.05
CA ARG A 18 2.40 12.34 -12.93
C ARG A 18 3.33 13.50 -12.61
N TYR A 19 2.80 14.62 -12.14
CA TYR A 19 3.54 15.88 -12.03
C TYR A 19 3.58 16.49 -10.62
N GLY A 20 2.64 16.11 -9.75
CA GLY A 20 2.54 16.56 -8.37
C GLY A 20 3.27 15.65 -7.38
N THR A 21 3.03 15.91 -6.09
CA THR A 21 3.56 15.07 -5.03
C THR A 21 2.70 13.83 -4.82
N LEU A 22 3.30 12.76 -4.28
CA LEU A 22 2.56 11.54 -3.91
C LEU A 22 1.44 11.84 -2.91
N GLN A 23 1.66 12.79 -2.00
CA GLN A 23 0.69 13.20 -1.00
C GLN A 23 -0.55 13.84 -1.65
N ASP A 24 -0.35 14.85 -2.49
CA ASP A 24 -1.46 15.59 -3.11
C ASP A 24 -2.27 14.66 -4.03
N ALA A 25 -1.56 13.83 -4.81
CA ALA A 25 -2.18 12.90 -5.73
C ALA A 25 -2.99 11.81 -5.03
N VAL A 26 -2.49 11.22 -3.94
CA VAL A 26 -3.26 10.24 -3.15
C VAL A 26 -4.43 10.90 -2.46
N THR A 27 -4.24 12.09 -1.89
CA THR A 27 -5.33 12.83 -1.24
C THR A 27 -6.47 13.12 -2.23
N ALA A 28 -6.14 13.55 -3.45
CA ALA A 28 -7.12 13.76 -4.50
C ALA A 28 -7.78 12.45 -4.95
N ALA A 29 -7.00 11.38 -5.12
CA ALA A 29 -7.52 10.06 -5.51
C ALA A 29 -8.50 9.51 -4.46
N ASP A 30 -8.10 9.49 -3.20
CA ASP A 30 -8.93 9.03 -2.07
C ASP A 30 -10.22 9.87 -1.99
N TYR A 31 -10.13 11.20 -2.15
CA TYR A 31 -11.30 12.08 -2.17
C TYR A 31 -12.26 11.74 -3.31
N CYS A 32 -11.75 11.57 -4.53
CA CYS A 32 -12.58 11.23 -5.70
C CYS A 32 -13.24 9.85 -5.54
N LEU A 33 -12.52 8.85 -5.03
CA LEU A 33 -13.06 7.51 -4.76
C LEU A 33 -14.14 7.56 -3.68
N ARG A 34 -13.89 8.27 -2.56
CA ARG A 34 -14.84 8.40 -1.44
C ARG A 34 -16.17 9.01 -1.88
N HIS A 35 -16.13 10.00 -2.76
CA HIS A 35 -17.32 10.73 -3.20
C HIS A 35 -17.91 10.18 -4.50
N GLY A 36 -17.43 9.02 -4.98
CA GLY A 36 -17.93 8.40 -6.21
C GLY A 36 -17.73 9.25 -7.46
N MET A 37 -16.73 10.14 -7.47
CA MET A 37 -16.39 10.97 -8.64
C MET A 37 -15.67 10.15 -9.72
N CYS A 38 -15.01 9.07 -9.31
CA CYS A 38 -14.48 8.03 -10.18
C CYS A 38 -14.39 6.71 -9.40
N THR A 39 -14.22 5.62 -10.14
CA THR A 39 -13.98 4.28 -9.62
C THR A 39 -12.49 3.93 -9.66
N ARG A 40 -12.11 2.79 -9.09
CA ARG A 40 -10.72 2.29 -9.16
C ARG A 40 -10.40 1.81 -10.58
N GLU A 41 -11.42 1.32 -11.28
CA GLU A 41 -11.38 0.92 -12.67
C GLU A 41 -11.08 2.13 -13.55
N ASP A 42 -11.78 3.25 -13.37
CA ASP A 42 -11.52 4.50 -14.13
C ASP A 42 -10.06 4.97 -13.97
N LEU A 43 -9.52 4.92 -12.74
CA LEU A 43 -8.13 5.28 -12.47
C LEU A 43 -7.14 4.34 -13.18
N THR A 44 -7.47 3.06 -13.28
CA THR A 44 -6.66 2.05 -13.94
C THR A 44 -6.69 2.22 -15.45
N GLU A 45 -7.86 2.53 -16.02
CA GLU A 45 -8.04 2.81 -17.45
C GLU A 45 -7.30 4.09 -17.87
N GLU A 46 -7.42 5.17 -17.10
CA GLU A 46 -6.69 6.41 -17.36
C GLU A 46 -5.17 6.24 -17.23
N LEU A 47 -4.70 5.37 -16.33
CA LEU A 47 -3.28 5.02 -16.27
C LEU A 47 -2.83 4.18 -17.47
N ALA A 48 -3.69 3.30 -18.00
CA ALA A 48 -3.37 2.41 -19.11
C ALA A 48 -3.10 3.18 -20.41
N VAL A 49 -3.81 4.30 -20.63
CA VAL A 49 -3.60 5.16 -21.81
C VAL A 49 -2.33 6.01 -21.71
N VAL A 50 -1.71 6.14 -20.53
CA VAL A 50 -0.43 6.86 -20.39
C VAL A 50 0.71 6.04 -21.03
N PRO A 51 1.43 6.58 -22.02
CA PRO A 51 2.49 5.86 -22.71
C PRO A 51 3.55 5.31 -21.77
N ARG A 52 4.02 4.07 -21.98
CA ARG A 52 4.91 3.35 -21.05
C ARG A 52 6.17 4.13 -20.61
N ARG A 53 6.72 4.96 -21.51
CA ARG A 53 7.92 5.78 -21.26
C ARG A 53 7.62 7.23 -20.90
N ALA A 54 6.35 7.60 -20.73
CA ALA A 54 5.97 8.96 -20.38
C ALA A 54 6.48 9.33 -18.98
N ARG A 55 6.93 10.58 -18.85
CA ARG A 55 7.30 11.16 -17.57
C ARG A 55 6.13 11.04 -16.58
N GLY A 56 6.45 10.65 -15.35
CA GLY A 56 5.49 10.55 -14.26
C GLY A 56 4.64 9.28 -14.24
N ARG A 57 4.67 8.41 -15.27
CA ARG A 57 3.82 7.21 -15.31
C ARG A 57 4.04 6.27 -14.11
N ALA A 58 5.29 6.07 -13.68
CA ALA A 58 5.59 5.23 -12.52
C ALA A 58 5.14 5.85 -11.18
N SER A 59 4.97 7.17 -11.13
CA SER A 59 4.37 7.86 -9.98
C SER A 59 2.85 7.68 -9.99
N ALA A 60 2.22 7.86 -11.16
CA ALA A 60 0.80 7.59 -11.35
C ALA A 60 0.43 6.14 -11.00
N ALA A 61 1.21 5.16 -11.46
CA ALA A 61 0.99 3.76 -11.10
C ALA A 61 1.02 3.52 -9.59
N ARG A 62 1.93 4.17 -8.86
CA ARG A 62 1.99 4.08 -7.39
C ARG A 62 0.76 4.69 -6.74
N VAL A 63 0.31 5.86 -7.20
CA VAL A 63 -0.91 6.51 -6.69
C VAL A 63 -2.13 5.61 -6.89
N VAL A 64 -2.35 5.12 -8.11
CA VAL A 64 -3.46 4.21 -8.42
C VAL A 64 -3.42 2.95 -7.56
N ALA A 65 -2.23 2.38 -7.35
CA ALA A 65 -2.07 1.19 -6.52
C ALA A 65 -2.42 1.44 -5.06
N ILE A 66 -2.04 2.58 -4.48
CA ILE A 66 -2.28 2.89 -3.06
C ILE A 66 -3.54 3.70 -2.79
N ALA A 67 -4.26 4.21 -3.79
CA ALA A 67 -5.51 4.95 -3.60
C ALA A 67 -6.59 4.08 -2.93
N ASP A 68 -7.37 4.68 -2.03
CA ASP A 68 -8.42 4.04 -1.24
C ASP A 68 -9.45 5.07 -0.74
N GLY A 69 -10.72 4.88 -1.10
CA GLY A 69 -11.80 5.79 -0.73
C GLY A 69 -12.20 5.76 0.75
N MET A 70 -11.62 4.85 1.55
CA MET A 70 -11.92 4.76 2.98
C MET A 70 -11.21 5.84 3.83
N SER A 71 -10.23 6.57 3.27
CA SER A 71 -9.67 7.75 3.96
C SER A 71 -10.70 8.88 4.01
N MET A 72 -10.93 9.41 5.21
CA MET A 72 -12.00 10.39 5.47
C MET A 72 -11.50 11.83 5.55
N SER A 73 -10.17 12.02 5.56
CA SER A 73 -9.56 13.33 5.66
C SER A 73 -8.21 13.39 4.92
N PRO A 74 -7.75 14.60 4.51
CA PRO A 74 -6.42 14.77 3.95
C PRO A 74 -5.29 14.27 4.85
N GLY A 75 -5.46 14.39 6.17
CA GLY A 75 -4.47 13.91 7.12
C GLY A 75 -4.42 12.39 7.21
N GLU A 76 -5.53 11.69 7.03
CA GLU A 76 -5.54 10.23 6.91
C GLU A 76 -4.86 9.77 5.62
N SER A 77 -5.18 10.38 4.47
CA SER A 77 -4.51 10.10 3.20
C SER A 77 -3.00 10.35 3.28
N PHE A 78 -2.58 11.45 3.91
CA PHE A 78 -1.16 11.73 4.10
C PHE A 78 -0.50 10.75 5.08
N SER A 79 -1.20 10.32 6.14
CA SER A 79 -0.73 9.27 7.05
C SER A 79 -0.41 7.98 6.29
N ARG A 80 -1.28 7.57 5.36
CA ARG A 80 -1.06 6.39 4.51
C ARG A 80 0.14 6.55 3.59
N VAL A 81 0.33 7.73 2.99
CA VAL A 81 1.51 8.03 2.17
C VAL A 81 2.81 7.92 2.99
N GLN A 82 2.80 8.40 4.23
CA GLN A 82 3.96 8.31 5.12
C GLN A 82 4.21 6.86 5.54
N MET A 83 3.16 6.10 5.91
CA MET A 83 3.26 4.67 6.21
C MET A 83 3.84 3.88 5.04
N PHE A 84 3.35 4.13 3.82
CA PHE A 84 3.87 3.52 2.60
C PHE A 84 5.37 3.82 2.40
N ARG A 85 5.79 5.08 2.58
CA ARG A 85 7.21 5.49 2.46
C ARG A 85 8.10 4.85 3.52
N LEU A 86 7.58 4.69 4.73
CA LEU A 86 8.26 4.10 5.88
C LEU A 86 8.22 2.57 5.89
N LEU A 87 7.63 1.94 4.87
CA LEU A 87 7.41 0.49 4.78
C LEU A 87 6.61 -0.09 5.96
N ILE A 88 5.78 0.73 6.61
CA ILE A 88 4.82 0.25 7.60
C ILE A 88 3.81 -0.67 6.88
N PRO A 89 3.43 -1.82 7.46
CA PRO A 89 2.39 -2.68 6.89
C PRO A 89 1.14 -1.88 6.53
N LYS A 90 0.50 -2.24 5.42
CA LYS A 90 -0.75 -1.59 4.98
C LYS A 90 -1.84 -1.80 6.03
N PRO A 91 -2.37 -0.74 6.66
CA PRO A 91 -3.46 -0.87 7.62
C PRO A 91 -4.77 -1.19 6.90
N ARG A 92 -5.69 -1.84 7.61
CA ARG A 92 -7.12 -1.78 7.27
C ARG A 92 -7.67 -0.45 7.78
N LEU A 93 -8.51 0.19 6.97
CA LEU A 93 -9.06 1.51 7.28
C LEU A 93 -10.48 1.40 7.85
N GLN A 94 -10.85 2.36 8.70
CA GLN A 94 -12.23 2.55 9.20
C GLN A 94 -12.83 1.26 9.78
N VAL A 95 -12.04 0.57 10.61
CA VAL A 95 -12.45 -0.71 11.21
C VAL A 95 -13.30 -0.44 12.44
N SER A 96 -14.48 -1.07 12.50
CA SER A 96 -15.42 -0.90 13.61
C SER A 96 -15.03 -1.73 14.83
N PHE A 97 -15.07 -1.11 16.02
CA PHE A 97 -14.80 -1.76 17.31
C PHE A 97 -16.02 -1.69 18.24
N SER A 98 -16.23 -2.75 19.04
CA SER A 98 -17.36 -2.89 19.99
C SER A 98 -17.03 -3.71 21.26
N ASP A 99 -17.81 -3.51 22.34
CA ASP A 99 -17.88 -4.33 23.57
C ASP A 99 -19.28 -4.92 23.82
N ALA A 100 -19.41 -5.61 24.96
CA ALA A 100 -20.65 -5.80 25.69
C ALA A 100 -21.49 -4.51 25.88
N ASP A 101 -20.85 -3.35 26.11
CA ASP A 101 -21.48 -2.02 26.19
C ASP A 101 -21.85 -1.43 24.80
N GLY A 102 -21.67 -2.18 23.71
CA GLY A 102 -22.03 -1.78 22.36
C GLY A 102 -20.86 -1.18 21.56
N HIS A 103 -21.19 -0.34 20.58
CA HIS A 103 -20.19 0.25 19.67
C HIS A 103 -19.24 1.22 20.41
N ILE A 104 -17.96 1.14 20.08
CA ILE A 104 -16.90 2.03 20.60
C ILE A 104 -16.64 3.13 19.58
N GLY A 105 -16.40 2.75 18.33
CA GLY A 105 -16.06 3.68 17.26
C GLY A 105 -15.41 2.95 16.09
N ASP A 106 -15.26 3.68 14.99
CA ASP A 106 -14.49 3.26 13.84
C ASP A 106 -13.09 3.89 13.94
N VAL A 107 -12.05 3.08 13.84
CA VAL A 107 -10.65 3.54 13.93
C VAL A 107 -10.08 3.80 12.54
N ASP A 108 -9.25 4.84 12.41
CA ASP A 108 -8.73 5.26 11.11
C ASP A 108 -7.82 4.19 10.49
N PHE A 109 -6.97 3.55 11.30
CA PHE A 109 -5.98 2.55 10.88
C PHE A 109 -5.96 1.35 11.83
N TRP A 110 -5.87 0.13 11.30
CA TRP A 110 -5.76 -1.10 12.10
C TRP A 110 -4.72 -2.08 11.54
N TRP A 111 -3.86 -2.58 12.44
CA TRP A 111 -2.79 -3.57 12.19
C TRP A 111 -2.93 -4.83 13.04
N GLU A 112 -4.16 -5.28 13.28
CA GLU A 112 -4.53 -6.41 14.16
C GLU A 112 -4.26 -6.18 15.65
N ARG A 113 -3.01 -5.87 16.01
CA ARG A 113 -2.55 -5.70 17.40
C ARG A 113 -2.52 -4.25 17.88
N ALA A 114 -2.60 -3.30 16.96
CA ALA A 114 -2.64 -1.88 17.25
C ALA A 114 -3.62 -1.15 16.34
N VAL A 115 -4.14 -0.05 16.84
CA VAL A 115 -4.92 0.94 16.08
C VAL A 115 -4.17 2.24 16.00
N GLY A 116 -4.38 2.97 14.91
CA GLY A 116 -3.87 4.31 14.70
C GLY A 116 -5.02 5.29 14.52
N GLU A 117 -4.95 6.44 15.17
CA GLU A 117 -5.87 7.55 14.97
C GLU A 117 -5.10 8.82 14.59
N PHE A 118 -5.50 9.44 13.49
CA PHE A 118 -4.99 10.74 13.10
C PHE A 118 -5.87 11.83 13.71
N ASP A 119 -5.31 12.68 14.58
CA ASP A 119 -6.02 13.83 15.11
C ASP A 119 -5.62 15.11 14.36
N GLY A 120 -6.50 15.53 13.46
CA GLY A 120 -6.35 16.76 12.68
C GLY A 120 -6.49 18.06 13.46
N ARG A 121 -6.66 18.04 14.80
CA ARG A 121 -6.94 19.19 15.68
C ARG A 121 -8.30 19.89 15.44
N THR A 122 -9.17 19.34 14.58
CA THR A 122 -10.52 19.87 14.31
C THR A 122 -11.63 18.87 14.68
N LYS A 123 -11.30 17.68 15.20
CA LYS A 123 -12.32 16.68 15.56
C LYS A 123 -12.97 16.92 16.93
N TYR A 124 -12.42 17.79 17.77
CA TYR A 124 -13.10 18.29 18.96
C TYR A 124 -14.15 19.32 18.56
N ARG A 125 -15.23 18.86 17.92
CA ARG A 125 -16.42 19.67 17.69
C ARG A 125 -17.16 19.82 19.02
N ILE A 126 -16.59 20.58 19.93
CA ILE A 126 -17.41 21.36 20.85
C ILE A 126 -18.17 22.31 19.91
N PRO A 127 -19.50 22.22 19.80
CA PRO A 127 -20.26 23.12 18.94
C PRO A 127 -19.90 24.57 19.27
N ALA A 128 -19.80 25.42 18.25
CA ALA A 128 -19.57 26.84 18.48
C ALA A 128 -20.72 27.39 19.35
N GLY A 129 -20.39 27.93 20.53
CA GLY A 129 -21.38 28.40 21.51
C GLY A 129 -21.85 27.35 22.53
N ALA A 130 -21.27 26.15 22.55
CA ALA A 130 -21.60 25.15 23.57
C ALA A 130 -21.24 25.65 24.98
N SER A 131 -22.08 25.32 25.95
CA SER A 131 -21.82 25.62 27.35
C SER A 131 -20.61 24.81 27.87
N PRO A 132 -19.95 25.26 28.95
CA PRO A 132 -18.90 24.48 29.61
C PRO A 132 -19.33 23.05 29.97
N GLU A 133 -20.61 22.87 30.32
CA GLU A 133 -21.19 21.57 30.66
C GLU A 133 -21.32 20.65 29.44
N GLU A 134 -21.75 21.20 28.30
CA GLU A 134 -21.84 20.47 27.03
C GLU A 134 -20.46 20.04 26.54
N ALA A 135 -19.50 20.95 26.58
CA ALA A 135 -18.10 20.65 26.30
C ALA A 135 -17.57 19.55 27.22
N GLY A 136 -17.87 19.62 28.52
CA GLY A 136 -17.51 18.61 29.51
C GLY A 136 -18.09 17.22 29.19
N ARG A 137 -19.37 17.16 28.77
CA ARG A 137 -20.01 15.89 28.37
C ARG A 137 -19.34 15.27 27.14
N VAL A 138 -19.01 16.06 26.12
CA VAL A 138 -18.35 15.59 24.89
C VAL A 138 -16.95 15.04 25.21
N LEU A 139 -16.16 15.78 25.99
CA LEU A 139 -14.82 15.33 26.40
C LEU A 139 -14.88 14.07 27.26
N TRP A 140 -15.87 13.96 28.15
CA TRP A 140 -16.07 12.78 28.98
C TRP A 140 -16.47 11.54 28.17
N ALA A 141 -17.34 11.70 27.18
CA ALA A 141 -17.70 10.62 26.27
C ALA A 141 -16.51 10.14 25.44
N GLU A 142 -15.70 11.07 24.91
CA GLU A 142 -14.49 10.74 24.16
C GLU A 142 -13.45 10.03 25.03
N LYS A 143 -13.25 10.49 26.28
CA LYS A 143 -12.38 9.80 27.24
C LYS A 143 -12.85 8.36 27.50
N LYS A 144 -14.16 8.16 27.76
CA LYS A 144 -14.73 6.81 27.96
C LYS A 144 -14.55 5.93 26.73
N ARG A 145 -14.72 6.48 25.52
CA ARG A 145 -14.47 5.78 24.26
C ARG A 145 -13.02 5.31 24.18
N GLU A 146 -12.08 6.22 24.43
CA GLU A 146 -10.66 5.92 24.40
C GLU A 146 -10.29 4.85 25.44
N ASP A 147 -10.79 4.97 26.66
CA ASP A 147 -10.56 3.97 27.72
C ASP A 147 -11.10 2.58 27.32
N ARG A 148 -12.26 2.51 26.64
CA ARG A 148 -12.82 1.25 26.09
C ARG A 148 -11.96 0.67 24.98
N LEU A 149 -11.38 1.53 24.13
CA LEU A 149 -10.50 1.10 23.03
C LEU A 149 -9.15 0.59 23.55
N ARG A 150 -8.54 1.32 24.49
CA ARG A 150 -7.25 0.95 25.12
C ARG A 150 -7.31 -0.37 25.90
N ARG A 151 -8.48 -0.77 26.39
CA ARG A 151 -8.68 -2.10 27.00
C ARG A 151 -8.63 -3.26 26.00
N ARG A 152 -8.72 -3.00 24.69
CA ARG A 152 -8.74 -4.03 23.64
C ARG A 152 -7.44 -4.12 22.87
N THR A 153 -6.75 -3.01 22.69
CA THR A 153 -5.63 -2.91 21.74
C THR A 153 -4.76 -1.71 22.05
N GLU A 154 -3.52 -1.76 21.55
CA GLU A 154 -2.58 -0.65 21.60
C GLU A 154 -3.07 0.50 20.71
N VAL A 155 -2.91 1.74 21.18
CA VAL A 155 -3.46 2.93 20.49
C VAL A 155 -2.34 3.92 20.19
N ALA A 156 -2.03 4.08 18.91
CA ALA A 156 -1.17 5.14 18.41
C ALA A 156 -2.02 6.36 18.03
N ARG A 157 -1.69 7.54 18.55
CA ARG A 157 -2.29 8.81 18.11
C ARG A 157 -1.20 9.75 17.63
N TRP A 158 -1.46 10.46 16.55
CA TRP A 158 -0.54 11.46 16.04
C TRP A 158 -1.29 12.64 15.44
N VAL A 159 -0.67 13.81 15.49
CA VAL A 159 -1.21 15.04 14.90
C VAL A 159 -0.40 15.44 13.67
N TRP A 160 -0.81 16.53 13.00
CA TRP A 160 -0.08 17.12 11.89
C TRP A 160 1.42 17.32 12.16
N ALA A 161 1.79 17.79 13.36
CA ALA A 161 3.19 18.04 13.73
C ALA A 161 4.05 16.77 13.77
N ASP A 162 3.44 15.62 14.06
CA ASP A 162 4.12 14.32 14.01
C ASP A 162 4.13 13.78 12.59
N LEU A 163 3.02 13.93 11.87
CA LEU A 163 2.87 13.45 10.50
C LEU A 163 3.85 14.12 9.52
N LEU A 164 4.12 15.41 9.71
CA LEU A 164 5.10 16.18 8.96
C LEU A 164 6.56 15.74 9.23
N ARG A 165 6.80 14.95 10.27
CA ARG A 165 8.12 14.43 10.67
C ARG A 165 8.10 12.90 10.61
N PRO A 166 8.52 12.28 9.50
CA PRO A 166 8.41 10.83 9.31
C PRO A 166 9.03 9.99 10.44
N ASP A 167 10.12 10.47 11.04
CA ASP A 167 10.79 9.86 12.20
C ASP A 167 9.90 9.83 13.45
N ARG A 168 9.08 10.86 13.68
CA ARG A 168 8.14 10.93 14.80
C ARG A 168 6.97 10.00 14.61
N LEU A 169 6.37 9.98 13.41
CA LEU A 169 5.33 9.01 13.09
C LEU A 169 5.86 7.58 13.26
N LEU A 170 7.06 7.30 12.77
CA LEU A 170 7.69 5.99 12.93
C LEU A 170 7.88 5.62 14.41
N ALA A 171 8.38 6.55 15.24
CA ALA A 171 8.55 6.31 16.67
C ALA A 171 7.22 6.01 17.36
N ILE A 172 6.18 6.80 17.10
CA ILE A 172 4.83 6.60 17.67
C ILE A 172 4.28 5.22 17.32
N LEU A 173 4.36 4.84 16.04
CA LEU A 173 3.90 3.52 15.57
C LEU A 173 4.76 2.41 16.19
N ALA A 174 6.06 2.64 16.32
CA ALA A 174 6.97 1.69 16.94
C ALA A 174 6.64 1.47 18.44
N ASP A 175 6.29 2.50 19.19
CA ASP A 175 5.93 2.32 20.60
C ASP A 175 4.73 1.36 20.77
N GLN A 176 3.86 1.25 19.76
CA GLN A 176 2.70 0.35 19.73
C GLN A 176 2.93 -0.99 19.01
N GLY A 177 4.18 -1.35 18.72
CA GLY A 177 4.51 -2.63 18.07
C GLY A 177 4.40 -2.64 16.54
N VAL A 178 4.01 -1.53 15.90
CA VAL A 178 3.93 -1.43 14.43
C VAL A 178 5.30 -1.05 13.88
N ARG A 179 5.93 -1.94 13.09
CA ARG A 179 7.30 -1.77 12.59
C ARG A 179 7.37 -1.80 11.06
N PRO A 180 8.37 -1.15 10.45
CA PRO A 180 8.68 -1.30 9.03
C PRO A 180 8.96 -2.76 8.65
N GLU A 181 8.45 -3.15 7.48
CA GLU A 181 8.72 -4.43 6.85
C GLU A 181 9.92 -4.36 5.90
N ARG A 182 10.53 -5.52 5.62
CA ARG A 182 11.61 -5.60 4.62
C ARG A 182 11.14 -5.28 3.19
N ARG A 183 9.85 -5.49 2.92
CA ARG A 183 9.20 -5.22 1.62
C ARG A 183 7.86 -4.56 1.87
N SER A 184 7.46 -3.67 0.98
CA SER A 184 6.15 -3.03 1.06
C SER A 184 5.04 -4.06 0.91
N THR A 185 4.06 -4.05 1.82
CA THR A 185 2.83 -4.85 1.73
C THR A 185 1.70 -4.09 1.03
N TRP A 186 1.99 -2.92 0.46
CA TRP A 186 0.99 -2.05 -0.19
C TRP A 186 0.83 -2.33 -1.68
N LEU A 187 1.85 -2.93 -2.27
CA LEU A 187 2.01 -3.13 -3.69
C LEU A 187 2.23 -4.61 -3.92
N ASP A 188 1.53 -5.20 -4.90
CA ASP A 188 1.82 -6.56 -5.31
C ASP A 188 3.19 -6.61 -6.00
N GLN A 189 3.82 -7.80 -6.09
CA GLN A 189 5.13 -7.92 -6.75
C GLN A 189 5.12 -7.43 -8.21
N GLY A 190 3.95 -7.41 -8.87
CA GLY A 190 3.77 -6.85 -10.21
C GLY A 190 3.74 -5.32 -10.29
N ASP A 191 3.40 -4.62 -9.20
CA ASP A 191 3.29 -3.16 -9.15
C ASP A 191 4.64 -2.48 -8.92
N LEU A 192 5.60 -3.21 -8.34
CA LEU A 192 7.00 -2.81 -8.18
C LEU A 192 7.81 -3.07 -9.47
N ALA A 193 7.38 -2.52 -10.60
CA ALA A 193 8.22 -2.53 -11.80
C ALA A 193 9.52 -1.77 -11.52
N ARG A 194 10.61 -2.50 -11.26
CA ARG A 194 11.97 -1.93 -11.16
C ARG A 194 12.29 -1.17 -12.45
N PRO A 195 12.93 0.01 -12.41
CA PRO A 195 13.56 0.55 -13.61
C PRO A 195 14.59 -0.49 -14.08
N GLY A 196 14.36 -1.05 -15.27
CA GLY A 196 15.23 -2.06 -15.85
C GLY A 196 16.65 -1.51 -15.93
N ARG A 197 17.62 -2.22 -15.32
CA ARG A 197 19.04 -2.00 -15.63
C ARG A 197 19.23 -2.25 -17.14
N PRO A 198 19.97 -1.40 -17.86
CA PRO A 198 20.32 -1.72 -19.24
C PRO A 198 21.10 -3.04 -19.23
N GLY A 199 20.58 -4.03 -19.98
CA GLY A 199 21.25 -5.31 -20.16
C GLY A 199 22.62 -5.07 -20.78
N ARG A 200 23.67 -5.67 -20.20
CA ARG A 200 24.99 -5.70 -20.83
C ARG A 200 24.85 -6.36 -22.20
N PRO A 201 25.43 -5.80 -23.28
CA PRO A 201 25.44 -6.47 -24.56
C PRO A 201 26.14 -7.83 -24.42
N GLY A 202 25.44 -8.88 -24.86
CA GLY A 202 25.98 -10.24 -24.87
C GLY A 202 27.21 -10.31 -25.77
N ARG A 203 28.25 -11.01 -25.29
CA ARG A 203 29.42 -11.35 -26.11
C ARG A 203 28.95 -12.18 -27.32
N PRO A 204 29.49 -11.93 -28.53
CA PRO A 204 29.18 -12.76 -29.68
C PRO A 204 29.72 -14.18 -29.45
N VAL A 205 28.86 -15.17 -29.67
CA VAL A 205 29.22 -16.59 -29.66
C VAL A 205 29.93 -16.87 -30.97
N GLY A 206 31.22 -17.20 -30.90
CA GLY A 206 32.00 -17.61 -32.07
C GLY A 206 31.49 -18.94 -32.62
N VAL A 207 31.15 -18.98 -33.91
CA VAL A 207 30.85 -20.21 -34.64
C VAL A 207 32.18 -20.89 -34.97
N CYS A 208 32.45 -22.04 -34.36
CA CYS A 208 33.58 -22.89 -34.70
C CYS A 208 33.14 -23.82 -35.84
N VAL A 209 33.69 -23.62 -37.04
CA VAL A 209 33.51 -24.50 -38.20
C VAL A 209 34.56 -25.60 -38.11
N THR A 210 34.16 -26.85 -37.92
CA THR A 210 35.05 -28.01 -38.09
C THR A 210 34.72 -28.72 -39.40
N SER A 211 35.66 -28.68 -40.35
CA SER A 211 35.67 -29.45 -41.59
C SER A 211 35.79 -30.96 -41.29
N ARG A 212 34.92 -31.79 -41.89
CA ARG A 212 35.06 -33.26 -41.93
C ARG A 212 35.63 -33.69 -43.28
N GLY A 213 36.68 -34.51 -43.26
CA GLY A 213 37.10 -35.38 -44.38
C GLY A 213 36.50 -36.80 -44.24
N PRO A 214 36.52 -37.62 -45.31
CA PRO A 214 35.66 -38.80 -45.43
C PRO A 214 36.35 -40.12 -45.03
N GLY A 215 35.57 -41.09 -44.55
CA GLY A 215 36.01 -42.47 -44.32
C GLY A 215 34.93 -43.32 -43.62
N ASP A 216 34.29 -44.19 -44.39
CA ASP A 216 33.32 -45.25 -44.01
C ASP A 216 34.07 -46.60 -43.86
N PRO A 217 33.48 -47.78 -43.53
CA PRO A 217 32.35 -48.16 -42.66
C PRO A 217 32.77 -49.16 -41.55
N ARG A 218 31.88 -49.42 -40.58
CA ARG A 218 31.47 -50.79 -40.17
C ARG A 218 30.41 -50.78 -39.05
N LEU A 219 29.45 -51.69 -39.21
CA LEU A 219 28.30 -52.01 -38.36
C LEU A 219 28.67 -52.50 -36.94
N VAL A 220 27.75 -52.33 -35.97
CA VAL A 220 27.03 -53.43 -35.26
C VAL A 220 26.11 -52.86 -34.14
N THR A 221 25.08 -53.65 -33.87
CA THR A 221 23.78 -53.57 -33.16
C THR A 221 23.74 -53.35 -31.64
N GLY A 222 22.58 -52.88 -31.12
CA GLY A 222 21.98 -53.34 -29.83
C GLY A 222 21.37 -52.25 -28.90
N PRO A 223 20.12 -52.39 -28.40
CA PRO A 223 19.49 -51.49 -27.41
C PRO A 223 19.32 -52.17 -26.00
N PRO A 224 18.50 -51.66 -25.05
CA PRO A 224 18.90 -50.97 -23.82
C PRO A 224 18.60 -51.73 -22.50
N THR A 225 19.17 -51.31 -21.36
CA THR A 225 18.75 -51.69 -19.98
C THR A 225 19.01 -50.51 -19.03
N ASP A 226 18.00 -49.95 -18.36
CA ASP A 226 17.29 -50.39 -17.14
C ASP A 226 17.99 -49.97 -15.83
N GLY A 227 17.21 -49.57 -14.83
CA GLY A 227 17.58 -49.79 -13.44
C GLY A 227 17.52 -48.61 -12.46
N SER A 228 16.41 -48.59 -11.70
CA SER A 228 16.28 -48.17 -10.29
C SER A 228 16.24 -46.66 -9.99
N ALA A 229 15.20 -46.05 -9.38
CA ALA A 229 14.31 -46.41 -8.27
C ALA A 229 15.01 -46.53 -6.90
N ARG A 230 14.76 -45.54 -6.03
CA ARG A 230 14.54 -45.64 -4.56
C ARG A 230 14.24 -44.23 -4.01
N HIS A 231 12.99 -43.90 -3.71
CA HIS A 231 12.25 -44.13 -2.45
C HIS A 231 12.76 -43.35 -1.22
N TRP A 232 11.95 -42.34 -0.89
CA TRP A 232 11.60 -41.74 0.40
C TRP A 232 11.94 -42.51 1.70
N ARG A 233 12.28 -41.75 2.76
CA ARG A 233 11.64 -41.79 4.10
C ARG A 233 11.99 -40.51 4.88
N GLY A 234 10.96 -39.87 5.44
CA GLY A 234 11.07 -38.79 6.44
C GLY A 234 11.22 -39.35 7.86
N PRO A 235 10.65 -38.69 8.88
CA PRO A 235 11.29 -37.60 9.64
C PRO A 235 11.51 -37.97 11.11
N LEU A 236 12.39 -37.24 11.81
CA LEU A 236 12.52 -37.32 13.27
C LEU A 236 12.47 -35.92 13.92
N ARG A 237 11.68 -35.85 15.00
CA ARG A 237 11.36 -34.70 15.84
C ARG A 237 12.41 -34.44 16.92
N ALA A 238 12.24 -33.28 17.56
CA ALA A 238 12.68 -32.85 18.89
C ALA A 238 14.17 -32.45 19.01
N ARG A 239 14.52 -31.31 19.59
CA ARG A 239 13.99 -30.60 20.76
C ARG A 239 14.02 -29.08 20.57
#